data_AF-A0A679HN99-F1
#
_entry.id   AF-A0A679HN99-F1
#
_cell.length_a   1.000
_cell.length_b   1.000
_cell.length_c   1.000
_cell.angle_alpha   90.00
_cell.angle_beta   90.00
_cell.angle_gamma   90.00
#
_symmetry.space_group_name_H-M   'P 1'
#
loop_
_entity.id
_entity.type
_entity.pdbx_description
1 polymer ?
#
loop_
_entity_poly.entity_id
_entity_poly.type
_entity_poly.pdbx_seq_one_letter_code
_entity_poly.pdbx_strand_id
1 'polypeptide(L)'
;MTPYLGLGSLRGASFSEVLIAMALIPIALVGAMGAFHTAEQTIGEGVLANRALAMAESRIEAKRAAKWDLLLVDDLNYDGIHEIVMHDDGQEGDLQAADGVYSARKELDNVLLTWSVSPNRTGPQRLWGYVVLQAQAQFGKTDRRRAINVTTIRSNPSFVGQ
;
A
#
# COMPACT_ATOMS: atom_id res chain seq x y z
N MET A 1 -26.32 -22.83 -59.82
CA MET A 1 -26.85 -22.61 -58.46
C MET A 1 -25.70 -22.12 -57.61
N THR A 2 -25.60 -20.79 -57.46
CA THR A 2 -24.61 -20.08 -56.63
C THR A 2 -25.23 -18.74 -56.28
N PRO A 3 -25.50 -18.43 -54.99
CA PRO A 3 -25.90 -17.07 -54.62
C PRO A 3 -24.64 -16.22 -54.43
N TYR A 4 -24.62 -15.09 -55.13
CA TYR A 4 -23.58 -14.07 -55.03
C TYR A 4 -23.67 -13.35 -53.68
N LEU A 5 -22.53 -13.32 -52.98
CA LEU A 5 -22.21 -12.36 -51.92
C LEU A 5 -22.31 -10.93 -52.47
N GLY A 6 -23.32 -10.19 -52.03
CA GLY A 6 -23.45 -8.75 -52.28
C GLY A 6 -22.82 -7.94 -51.15
N LEU A 7 -21.52 -7.65 -51.27
CA LEU A 7 -20.86 -6.58 -50.53
C LEU A 7 -21.28 -5.22 -51.12
N GLY A 8 -21.67 -4.30 -50.24
CA GLY A 8 -21.51 -2.85 -50.44
C GLY A 8 -22.57 -2.14 -51.27
N SER A 9 -23.67 -1.70 -50.63
CA SER A 9 -24.48 -0.60 -51.14
C SER A 9 -24.06 0.70 -50.44
N LEU A 10 -23.33 1.56 -51.15
CA LEU A 10 -23.16 2.99 -50.84
C LEU A 10 -24.48 3.74 -51.11
N ARG A 11 -25.52 3.46 -50.32
CA ARG A 11 -26.78 4.23 -50.30
C ARG A 11 -26.79 5.11 -49.05
N GLY A 12 -27.16 6.38 -49.21
CA GLY A 12 -27.28 7.32 -48.09
C GLY A 12 -28.18 6.74 -46.99
N ALA A 13 -27.81 7.01 -45.73
CA ALA A 13 -28.52 6.48 -44.57
C ALA A 13 -30.02 6.83 -44.64
N SER A 14 -30.87 5.82 -44.48
CA SER A 14 -32.31 6.01 -44.34
C SER A 14 -32.62 6.81 -43.07
N PHE A 15 -33.72 7.56 -43.06
CA PHE A 15 -34.14 8.35 -41.89
C PHE A 15 -34.26 7.48 -40.62
N SER A 16 -34.73 6.24 -40.75
CA SER A 16 -34.77 5.26 -39.66
C SER A 16 -33.38 4.89 -39.12
N GLU A 17 -32.38 4.70 -39.99
CA GLU A 17 -31.01 4.38 -39.56
C GLU A 17 -30.38 5.54 -38.79
N VAL A 18 -30.60 6.78 -39.24
CA VAL A 18 -30.11 7.98 -38.54
C VAL A 18 -30.77 8.12 -37.16
N LEU A 19 -32.09 7.91 -37.06
CA LEU A 19 -32.79 7.97 -35.77
C LEU A 19 -32.34 6.85 -34.82
N ILE A 20 -32.13 5.63 -35.33
CA ILE A 20 -31.60 4.51 -34.54
C ILE A 20 -30.18 4.83 -34.07
N ALA A 21 -29.31 5.34 -34.94
CA ALA A 21 -27.95 5.73 -34.58
C ALA A 21 -27.96 6.85 -33.53
N MET A 22 -28.78 7.89 -33.72
CA MET A 22 -28.93 8.98 -32.75
C MET A 22 -29.46 8.52 -31.39
N ALA A 23 -30.28 7.47 -31.36
CA ALA A 23 -30.75 6.87 -30.11
C ALA A 23 -29.69 5.99 -29.43
N LEU A 24 -28.89 5.25 -30.21
CA LEU A 24 -27.90 4.30 -29.69
C LEU A 24 -26.58 4.96 -29.27
N ILE A 25 -26.12 5.99 -29.99
CA ILE A 25 -24.87 6.71 -29.68
C ILE A 25 -24.81 7.22 -28.24
N PRO A 26 -25.82 7.93 -27.69
CA PRO A 26 -25.74 8.42 -26.31
C PRO A 26 -25.72 7.29 -25.28
N ILE A 27 -26.44 6.18 -25.53
CA ILE A 27 -26.44 5.01 -24.65
C ILE A 27 -25.04 4.37 -24.65
N ALA A 28 -24.46 4.17 -25.82
CA ALA A 28 -23.10 3.65 -25.96
C ALA A 28 -22.07 4.58 -25.31
N LEU A 29 -22.23 5.89 -25.46
CA LEU A 29 -21.34 6.88 -24.87
C LEU A 29 -21.39 6.87 -23.34
N VAL A 30 -22.59 6.88 -22.75
CA VAL A 30 -22.76 6.80 -21.28
C VAL A 30 -22.19 5.49 -20.74
N GLY A 31 -22.42 4.37 -21.43
CA GLY A 31 -21.83 3.08 -21.07
C GLY A 31 -20.30 3.10 -21.09
N ALA A 32 -19.71 3.67 -22.15
CA ALA A 32 -18.26 3.81 -22.25
C ALA A 32 -17.70 4.73 -21.15
N MET A 33 -18.32 5.88 -20.90
CA MET A 33 -17.92 6.80 -19.83
C MET A 33 -17.97 6.14 -18.45
N GLY A 34 -19.02 5.35 -18.16
CA GLY A 34 -19.12 4.60 -16.90
C GLY A 34 -18.03 3.54 -16.74
N ALA A 35 -17.68 2.85 -17.82
CA ALA A 35 -16.58 1.90 -17.84
C ALA A 35 -15.21 2.60 -17.61
N PHE A 36 -14.97 3.73 -18.29
CA PHE A 36 -13.75 4.53 -18.10
C PHE A 36 -13.63 5.06 -16.66
N HIS A 37 -14.71 5.62 -16.11
CA HIS A 37 -14.70 6.13 -14.74
C HIS A 37 -14.36 5.03 -13.72
N THR A 38 -14.92 3.84 -13.91
CA THR A 38 -14.64 2.67 -13.07
C THR A 38 -13.18 2.21 -13.22
N ALA A 39 -12.66 2.20 -14.45
CA ALA A 39 -11.28 1.84 -14.73
C ALA A 39 -10.29 2.84 -14.09
N GLU A 40 -10.54 4.14 -14.22
CA GLU A 40 -9.72 5.20 -13.59
C GLU A 40 -9.67 5.04 -12.07
N GLN A 41 -10.82 4.80 -11.43
CA GLN A 41 -10.86 4.56 -9.99
C GLN A 41 -10.03 3.33 -9.60
N THR A 42 -10.16 2.23 -10.35
CA THR A 42 -9.45 0.98 -10.08
C THR A 42 -7.94 1.14 -10.25
N ILE A 43 -7.50 1.86 -11.29
CA ILE A 43 -6.09 2.17 -11.53
C ILE A 43 -5.54 3.06 -10.41
N GLY A 44 -6.26 4.12 -10.04
CA GLY A 44 -5.86 5.01 -8.95
C GLY A 44 -5.71 4.28 -7.62
N GLU A 45 -6.66 3.40 -7.28
CA GLU A 45 -6.56 2.53 -6.09
C GLU A 45 -5.36 1.57 -6.19
N GLY A 46 -5.09 1.00 -7.37
CA GLY A 46 -3.95 0.11 -7.61
C GLY A 46 -2.59 0.81 -7.45
N VAL A 47 -2.46 2.05 -7.92
CA VAL A 47 -1.24 2.86 -7.75
C VAL A 47 -0.97 3.13 -6.27
N LEU A 48 -2.01 3.50 -5.50
CA LEU A 48 -1.86 3.71 -4.05
C LEU A 48 -1.51 2.41 -3.32
N ALA A 49 -2.12 1.28 -3.70
CA ALA A 49 -1.82 -0.02 -3.11
C ALA A 49 -0.36 -0.44 -3.35
N ASN A 50 0.14 -0.31 -4.59
CA ASN A 50 1.54 -0.62 -4.91
C ASN A 50 2.51 0.29 -4.17
N ARG A 51 2.20 1.59 -4.05
CA ARG A 51 3.00 2.53 -3.27
C ARG A 51 3.02 2.16 -1.78
N ALA A 52 1.86 1.86 -1.20
CA ALA A 52 1.75 1.44 0.19
C ALA A 52 2.53 0.15 0.46
N LEU A 53 2.46 -0.84 -0.44
CA LEU A 53 3.27 -2.05 -0.38
C LEU A 53 4.77 -1.73 -0.41
N ALA A 54 5.21 -0.96 -1.40
CA ALA A 54 6.62 -0.60 -1.56
C ALA A 54 7.17 0.15 -0.33
N MET A 55 6.36 1.04 0.26
CA MET A 55 6.73 1.72 1.51
C MET A 55 6.86 0.77 2.69
N ALA A 56 5.91 -0.16 2.86
CA ALA A 56 5.95 -1.15 3.94
C ALA A 56 7.14 -2.11 3.78
N GLU A 57 7.37 -2.63 2.57
CA GLU A 57 8.50 -3.50 2.25
C GLU A 57 9.84 -2.80 2.44
N SER A 58 9.97 -1.57 1.93
CA SER A 58 11.17 -0.75 2.12
C SER A 58 11.47 -0.53 3.60
N ARG A 59 10.43 -0.27 4.40
CA ARG A 59 10.61 -0.03 5.83
C ARG A 59 11.06 -1.28 6.57
N ILE A 60 10.47 -2.43 6.24
CA ILE A 60 10.87 -3.73 6.79
C ILE A 60 12.31 -4.06 6.42
N GLU A 61 12.68 -3.90 5.16
CA GLU A 61 14.04 -4.24 4.71
C GLU A 61 15.08 -3.32 5.37
N ALA A 62 14.79 -2.03 5.50
CA ALA A 62 15.68 -1.12 6.20
C ALA A 62 15.82 -1.45 7.70
N LYS A 63 14.74 -1.86 8.39
CA LYS A 63 14.82 -2.37 9.78
C LYS A 63 15.57 -3.70 9.87
N ARG A 64 15.44 -4.56 8.86
CA ARG A 64 16.15 -5.83 8.76
C ARG A 64 17.65 -5.62 8.60
N ALA A 65 18.05 -4.63 7.79
CA ALA A 65 19.44 -4.28 7.53
C ALA A 65 20.09 -3.45 8.66
N ALA A 66 19.30 -2.78 9.49
CA ALA A 66 19.81 -1.96 10.60
C ALA A 66 20.70 -2.75 11.57
N LYS A 67 21.61 -2.09 12.28
CA LYS A 67 22.37 -2.73 13.38
C LYS A 67 21.42 -3.08 14.54
N TRP A 68 21.70 -4.15 15.27
CA TRP A 68 20.84 -4.60 16.38
C TRP A 68 20.62 -3.50 17.43
N ASP A 69 21.70 -2.82 17.83
CA ASP A 69 21.66 -1.74 18.83
C ASP A 69 20.95 -0.47 18.33
N LEU A 70 20.69 -0.37 17.02
CA LEU A 70 20.00 0.76 16.38
C LEU A 70 18.60 0.37 15.89
N LEU A 71 18.06 -0.79 16.30
CA LEU A 71 16.74 -1.26 15.85
C LEU A 71 15.60 -0.33 16.22
N LEU A 72 15.73 0.43 17.31
CA LEU A 72 14.71 1.37 17.78
C LEU A 72 14.95 2.81 17.30
N VAL A 73 15.93 3.00 16.43
CA VAL A 73 16.29 4.31 15.91
C VAL A 73 16.20 4.27 14.40
N ASP A 74 15.55 5.25 13.80
CA ASP A 74 15.42 5.37 12.36
C ASP A 74 16.05 6.66 11.87
N ASP A 75 16.97 6.50 10.93
CA ASP A 75 17.34 7.51 9.95
C ASP A 75 16.45 7.28 8.71
N LEU A 76 15.53 8.20 8.46
CA LEU A 76 14.50 8.08 7.44
C LEU A 76 14.95 8.61 6.08
N ASN A 77 15.91 9.52 6.06
CA ASN A 77 16.38 10.18 4.84
C ASN A 77 17.81 9.72 4.43
N TYR A 78 18.44 8.88 5.24
CA TYR A 78 19.80 8.36 5.10
C TYR A 78 20.88 9.45 5.13
N ASP A 79 20.65 10.55 5.84
CA ASP A 79 21.63 11.63 6.01
C ASP A 79 22.58 11.42 7.21
N GLY A 80 22.39 10.33 7.96
CA GLY A 80 23.16 9.97 9.15
C GLY A 80 22.63 10.56 10.45
N ILE A 81 21.54 11.34 10.39
CA ILE A 81 20.84 11.89 11.55
C ILE A 81 19.61 11.03 11.81
N HIS A 82 19.43 10.67 13.08
CA HIS A 82 18.26 9.90 13.50
C HIS A 82 17.09 10.84 13.77
N GLU A 83 16.03 10.77 12.97
CA GLU A 83 14.84 11.62 13.16
C GLU A 83 13.77 10.95 13.99
N ILE A 84 13.76 9.62 14.08
CA ILE A 84 12.79 8.87 14.88
C ILE A 84 13.51 7.98 15.89
N VAL A 85 13.10 8.12 17.15
CA VAL A 85 13.44 7.19 18.23
C VAL A 85 12.15 6.54 18.69
N MET A 86 12.09 5.22 18.61
CA MET A 86 10.91 4.45 18.97
C MET A 86 10.86 4.27 20.49
N HIS A 87 9.73 4.64 21.07
CA HIS A 87 9.44 4.51 22.50
C HIS A 87 8.24 3.58 22.72
N ASP A 88 8.21 2.99 23.90
CA ASP A 88 7.11 2.15 24.41
C ASP A 88 6.40 2.95 25.52
N ASP A 89 5.82 4.08 25.11
CA ASP A 89 5.27 5.12 25.97
C ASP A 89 3.83 5.53 25.60
N GLY A 90 3.24 4.84 24.61
CA GLY A 90 1.92 5.14 24.05
C GLY A 90 1.88 6.45 23.25
N GLN A 91 3.03 6.98 22.81
CA GLN A 91 3.14 8.21 22.05
C GLN A 91 3.80 7.98 20.69
N GLU A 92 3.75 9.01 19.82
CA GLU A 92 4.43 9.03 18.51
C GLU A 92 4.16 7.84 17.56
N GLY A 93 3.06 7.12 17.75
CA GLY A 93 2.68 5.96 16.93
C GLY A 93 2.66 4.64 17.71
N ASP A 94 3.10 4.65 18.97
CA ASP A 94 2.84 3.60 19.92
C ASP A 94 1.38 3.62 20.40
N LEU A 95 0.75 2.44 20.38
CA LEU A 95 -0.66 2.26 20.71
C LEU A 95 -0.89 2.12 22.21
N GLN A 96 0.09 1.57 22.94
CA GLN A 96 -0.07 1.27 24.34
C GLN A 96 1.29 1.30 25.07
N ALA A 97 1.41 2.23 26.02
CA ALA A 97 2.59 2.33 26.86
C ALA A 97 2.86 1.04 27.64
N ALA A 98 4.13 0.66 27.71
CA ALA A 98 4.67 -0.49 28.43
C ALA A 98 4.10 -1.84 27.99
N ASP A 99 3.66 -1.98 26.74
CA ASP A 99 3.24 -3.26 26.16
C ASP A 99 4.42 -4.06 25.57
N GLY A 100 5.61 -3.44 25.53
CA GLY A 100 6.82 -4.00 24.97
C GLY A 100 6.92 -3.87 23.44
N VAL A 101 6.00 -3.15 22.79
CA VAL A 101 5.93 -2.95 21.34
C VAL A 101 6.33 -1.53 21.00
N TYR A 102 7.58 -1.38 20.58
CA TYR A 102 8.08 -0.08 20.14
C TYR A 102 7.52 0.22 18.76
N SER A 103 6.77 1.31 18.61
CA SER A 103 6.15 1.68 17.33
C SER A 103 6.47 3.10 16.91
N ALA A 104 6.41 3.36 15.62
CA ALA A 104 6.54 4.70 15.04
C ALA A 104 5.66 4.81 13.79
N ARG A 105 5.36 6.05 13.41
CA ARG A 105 4.55 6.34 12.22
C ARG A 105 5.14 7.45 11.36
N LYS A 106 4.85 7.39 10.07
CA LYS A 106 5.16 8.43 9.09
C LYS A 106 4.06 8.49 8.05
N GLU A 107 3.61 9.70 7.75
CA GLU A 107 2.70 9.93 6.63
C GLU A 107 3.49 10.44 5.43
N LEU A 108 3.28 9.82 4.27
CA LEU A 108 3.86 10.24 3.00
C LEU A 108 2.87 9.94 1.88
N ASP A 109 2.63 10.93 1.01
CA ASP A 109 1.81 10.77 -0.19
C ASP A 109 0.43 10.12 0.06
N ASN A 110 -0.27 10.53 1.12
CA ASN A 110 -1.59 10.00 1.51
C ASN A 110 -1.57 8.50 1.89
N VAL A 111 -0.39 8.01 2.29
CA VAL A 111 -0.19 6.71 2.92
C VAL A 111 0.34 6.94 4.33
N LEU A 112 -0.40 6.45 5.33
CA LEU A 112 0.07 6.41 6.71
C LEU A 112 0.79 5.09 6.94
N LEU A 113 2.12 5.16 7.07
CA LEU A 113 2.96 4.02 7.40
C LEU A 113 3.20 3.99 8.90
N THR A 114 2.83 2.89 9.55
CA THR A 114 3.16 2.59 10.94
C THR A 114 4.06 1.36 10.96
N TRP A 115 5.17 1.38 11.70
CA TRP A 115 6.00 0.19 11.89
C TRP A 115 6.28 -0.04 13.37
N SER A 116 6.44 -1.30 13.73
CA SER A 116 6.70 -1.72 15.09
C SER A 116 7.80 -2.78 15.18
N VAL A 117 8.43 -2.80 16.35
CA VAL A 117 9.44 -3.77 16.76
C VAL A 117 8.94 -4.41 18.06
N SER A 118 8.57 -5.69 17.97
CA SER A 118 8.11 -6.47 19.14
C SER A 118 9.18 -7.52 19.49
N PRO A 119 9.94 -7.35 20.58
CA PRO A 119 10.91 -8.33 21.03
C PRO A 119 10.21 -9.57 21.62
N ASN A 120 10.88 -10.72 21.58
CA ASN A 120 10.31 -11.94 22.17
C ASN A 120 10.20 -11.91 23.70
N ARG A 121 10.86 -10.96 24.35
CA ARG A 121 10.91 -10.80 25.79
C ARG A 121 11.18 -9.34 26.16
N THR A 122 10.71 -8.95 27.33
CA THR A 122 10.97 -7.63 27.91
C THR A 122 12.38 -7.54 28.48
N GLY A 123 12.89 -6.32 28.60
CA GLY A 123 14.22 -6.03 29.14
C GLY A 123 15.20 -5.47 28.10
N PRO A 124 16.50 -5.37 28.43
CA PRO A 124 17.51 -4.77 27.55
C PRO A 124 17.61 -5.47 26.19
N GLN A 125 17.87 -4.70 25.13
CA GLN A 125 17.97 -5.18 23.73
C GLN A 125 18.91 -6.38 23.53
N ARG A 126 19.95 -6.52 24.34
CA ARG A 126 20.90 -7.64 24.29
C ARG A 126 20.28 -8.99 24.66
N LEU A 127 19.24 -8.98 25.50
CA LEU A 127 18.55 -10.20 25.92
C LEU A 127 17.50 -10.67 24.92
N TRP A 128 17.13 -9.84 23.95
CA TRP A 128 16.16 -10.18 22.93
C TRP A 128 16.74 -11.27 22.03
N GLY A 129 16.10 -12.45 22.00
CA GLY A 129 16.54 -13.55 21.13
C GLY A 129 16.11 -13.35 19.68
N TYR A 130 14.92 -12.80 19.48
CA TYR A 130 14.43 -12.35 18.17
C TYR A 130 13.48 -11.17 18.36
N VAL A 131 13.25 -10.43 17.28
CA VAL A 131 12.24 -9.38 17.17
C VAL A 131 11.31 -9.69 16.00
N VAL A 132 10.03 -9.40 16.19
CA VAL A 132 9.06 -9.31 15.11
C VAL A 132 9.07 -7.87 14.61
N LEU A 133 9.33 -7.69 13.33
CA LEU A 133 9.25 -6.41 12.66
C LEU A 133 7.96 -6.40 11.87
N GLN A 134 7.11 -5.40 12.11
CA GLN A 134 5.86 -5.24 11.37
C GLN A 134 5.80 -3.84 10.78
N ALA A 135 5.33 -3.73 9.55
CA ALA A 135 5.02 -2.47 8.89
C ALA A 135 3.61 -2.55 8.31
N GLN A 136 2.80 -1.56 8.64
CA GLN A 136 1.44 -1.39 8.17
C GLN A 136 1.36 -0.09 7.38
N ALA A 137 1.00 -0.17 6.11
CA ALA A 137 0.73 0.99 5.27
C ALA A 137 -0.78 1.11 5.02
N GLN A 138 -1.38 2.17 5.55
CA GLN A 138 -2.80 2.49 5.37
C GLN A 138 -2.98 3.52 4.27
N PHE A 139 -3.87 3.26 3.30
CA PHE A 139 -4.12 4.12 2.15
C PHE A 139 -5.61 4.14 1.77
N GLY A 140 -6.02 5.17 1.04
CA GLY A 140 -7.40 5.35 0.58
C GLY A 140 -8.12 6.51 1.28
N LYS A 141 -9.39 6.71 0.93
CA LYS A 141 -10.23 7.77 1.51
C LYS A 141 -10.63 7.39 2.94
N THR A 142 -10.92 8.39 3.79
CA THR A 142 -11.26 8.22 5.21
C THR A 142 -12.33 7.15 5.48
N ASP A 143 -13.29 6.98 4.57
CA ASP A 143 -14.38 6.01 4.66
C ASP A 143 -14.03 4.59 4.15
N ARG A 144 -12.94 4.45 3.39
CA ARG A 144 -12.47 3.17 2.82
C ARG A 144 -10.94 3.06 2.92
N ARG A 145 -10.40 3.20 4.13
CA ARG A 145 -8.98 2.95 4.37
C ARG A 145 -8.71 1.46 4.25
N ARG A 146 -7.82 1.09 3.34
CA ARG A 146 -7.25 -0.25 3.24
C ARG A 146 -5.87 -0.24 3.87
N ALA A 147 -5.45 -1.38 4.40
CA ALA A 147 -4.14 -1.53 5.02
C ALA A 147 -3.39 -2.70 4.36
N ILE A 148 -2.12 -2.49 4.08
CA ILE A 148 -1.17 -3.56 3.73
C ILE A 148 -0.29 -3.79 4.93
N ASN A 149 -0.17 -5.04 5.36
CA ASN A 149 0.67 -5.45 6.47
C ASN A 149 1.82 -6.32 5.94
N VAL A 150 3.04 -5.96 6.29
CA VAL A 150 4.25 -6.74 6.03
C VAL A 150 4.87 -7.06 7.37
N THR A 151 5.14 -8.34 7.62
CA THR A 151 5.73 -8.81 8.87
C THR A 151 6.91 -9.71 8.57
N THR A 152 7.99 -9.56 9.34
CA THR A 152 9.13 -10.46 9.30
C THR A 152 9.68 -10.69 10.69
N ILE A 153 10.48 -11.75 10.85
CA ILE A 153 11.16 -12.07 12.09
C ILE A 153 12.66 -11.93 11.86
N ARG A 154 13.33 -11.26 12.80
CA ARG A 154 14.78 -11.13 12.80
C ARG A 154 15.37 -11.69 14.08
N SER A 155 16.27 -12.64 13.96
CA SER A 155 17.03 -13.20 15.08
C SER A 155 18.18 -12.29 15.48
N ASN A 156 18.48 -12.24 16.78
CA ASN A 156 19.64 -11.53 17.30
C ASN A 156 20.92 -12.34 17.04
N PRO A 157 21.87 -11.82 16.25
CA PRO A 157 23.12 -12.55 15.96
C PRO A 157 24.03 -12.69 17.18
N SER A 158 23.87 -11.84 18.20
CA SER A 158 24.69 -11.85 19.42
C SER A 158 24.06 -12.64 20.57
N PHE A 159 22.86 -13.19 20.37
CA PHE A 159 22.17 -13.95 21.40
C PHE A 159 22.74 -15.36 21.51
N VAL A 160 23.46 -15.60 22.61
CA VAL A 160 23.85 -16.92 23.10
C VAL A 160 22.79 -17.36 24.09
N GLY A 161 21.96 -18.33 23.72
CA GLY A 161 20.85 -18.82 24.54
C GLY A 161 21.29 -19.17 25.97
N GLN A 162 20.53 -18.71 26.95
CA GLN A 162 20.58 -19.18 28.33
C GLN A 162 19.46 -20.21 28.54
#